data_AF-A0AAE4B3T4-F1
#
_entry.id   AF-A0AAE4B3T4-F1
#
_cell.length_a   1.000
_cell.length_b   1.000
_cell.length_c   1.000
_cell.angle_alpha   90.00
_cell.angle_beta   90.00
_cell.angle_gamma   90.00
#
_symmetry.space_group_name_H-M   'P 1'
#
loop_
_entity.id
_entity.type
_entity.pdbx_description
1 polymer ?
#
loop_
_entity_poly.entity_id
_entity_poly.type
_entity_poly.pdbx_seq_one_letter_code
_entity_poly.pdbx_strand_id
1 'polypeptide(L)'
;MREDKVPAPAQGTGAVVQESPRGRLEAAARALVAEFADRQPNWDGVLCLPGDPTHWVHLSAGEIVSFQSFLTVRLAEALGGGGSQPDMDRLADTMARPERLAGYLREAELSSNRDETLGVLLGAELAAARVYWLGQRVVIAGVGPLADAYASALEGQGVPVQRT
;
A
#
# COMPACT_ATOMS: atom_id res chain seq x y z
N MET A 1 24.41 8.64 -4.48
CA MET A 1 23.91 7.29 -4.83
C MET A 1 23.24 7.39 -6.18
N ARG A 2 23.43 6.42 -7.09
CA ARG A 2 22.77 6.40 -8.41
C ARG A 2 21.29 6.04 -8.22
N GLU A 3 20.41 6.69 -8.96
CA GLU A 3 18.97 6.42 -8.96
C GLU A 3 18.59 5.79 -10.30
N ASP A 4 17.80 4.73 -10.26
CA ASP A 4 17.31 4.07 -11.46
C ASP A 4 15.90 4.56 -11.78
N LYS A 5 15.56 4.65 -13.06
CA LYS A 5 14.22 5.03 -13.51
C LYS A 5 13.42 3.78 -13.86
N VAL A 6 12.14 3.72 -13.51
CA VAL A 6 11.27 2.63 -13.98
C VAL A 6 11.16 2.61 -15.52
N PRO A 7 11.10 1.43 -16.16
CA PRO A 7 11.28 0.11 -15.55
C PRO A 7 12.74 -0.11 -15.12
N ALA A 8 12.94 -0.70 -13.94
CA ALA A 8 14.26 -0.94 -13.37
C ALA A 8 14.35 -2.33 -12.73
N PRO A 9 15.52 -2.99 -12.73
CA PRO A 9 15.70 -4.23 -11.99
C PRO A 9 15.33 -4.04 -10.51
N ALA A 10 14.64 -5.01 -9.91
CA ALA A 10 14.43 -5.02 -8.46
C ALA A 10 15.78 -5.00 -7.73
N GLN A 11 16.74 -5.76 -8.25
CA GLN A 11 18.11 -5.77 -7.76
C GLN A 11 18.82 -4.41 -7.94
N GLY A 12 19.44 -3.93 -6.86
CA GLY A 12 20.22 -2.69 -6.85
C GLY A 12 20.32 -2.07 -5.47
N THR A 13 21.30 -1.19 -5.28
CA THR A 13 21.57 -0.54 -3.98
C THR A 13 21.01 0.88 -3.89
N GLY A 14 20.57 1.45 -5.01
CA GLY A 14 20.02 2.81 -5.09
C GLY A 14 18.49 2.84 -5.12
N ALA A 15 17.92 4.02 -4.94
CA ALA A 15 16.48 4.23 -5.09
C ALA A 15 16.01 4.03 -6.54
N VAL A 16 14.73 3.76 -6.71
CA VAL A 16 14.04 3.77 -8.02
C VAL A 16 13.10 4.98 -8.07
N VAL A 17 13.08 5.70 -9.19
CA VAL A 17 12.22 6.87 -9.39
C VAL A 17 11.28 6.67 -10.57
N GLN A 18 10.12 7.31 -10.50
CA GLN A 18 9.10 7.32 -11.55
C GLN A 18 8.61 8.74 -11.76
N GLU A 19 8.33 9.10 -13.02
CA GLU A 19 7.87 10.45 -13.37
C GLU A 19 6.34 10.60 -13.25
N SER A 20 5.56 9.57 -13.59
CA SER A 20 4.10 9.60 -13.54
C SER A 20 3.49 8.24 -13.14
N PRO A 21 2.73 8.14 -12.03
CA PRO A 21 2.70 9.14 -10.95
C PRO A 21 4.12 9.38 -10.40
N ARG A 22 4.40 10.61 -9.99
CA ARG A 22 5.72 10.94 -9.45
C ARG A 22 5.94 10.16 -8.17
N GLY A 23 7.01 9.37 -8.14
CA GLY A 23 7.30 8.49 -7.02
C GLY A 23 8.79 8.29 -6.84
N ARG A 24 9.16 7.99 -5.61
CA ARG A 24 10.49 7.51 -5.24
C ARG A 24 10.31 6.28 -4.36
N LEU A 25 10.87 5.16 -4.78
CA LEU A 25 11.02 3.96 -3.98
C LEU A 25 12.43 3.98 -3.37
N GLU A 26 12.50 4.15 -2.05
CA GLU A 26 13.76 4.25 -1.32
C GLU A 26 14.57 2.96 -1.43
N ALA A 27 15.89 3.05 -1.23
CA ALA A 27 16.78 1.88 -1.30
C ALA A 27 16.36 0.74 -0.35
N ALA A 28 15.85 1.08 0.84
CA ALA A 28 15.34 0.10 1.80
C ALA A 28 14.08 -0.63 1.28
N ALA A 29 13.13 0.10 0.69
CA ALA A 29 11.94 -0.50 0.09
C ALA A 29 12.30 -1.33 -1.15
N ARG A 30 13.22 -0.86 -1.99
CA ARG A 30 13.75 -1.63 -3.12
C ARG A 30 14.40 -2.95 -2.67
N ALA A 31 15.14 -2.93 -1.55
CA ALA A 31 15.77 -4.13 -1.01
C ALA A 31 14.73 -5.20 -0.62
N LEU A 32 13.59 -4.82 -0.06
CA LEU A 32 12.49 -5.75 0.22
C LEU A 32 11.91 -6.36 -1.06
N VAL A 33 11.74 -5.55 -2.12
CA VAL A 33 11.29 -6.04 -3.43
C VAL A 33 12.32 -7.00 -4.03
N ALA A 34 13.62 -6.69 -3.91
CA ALA A 34 14.71 -7.54 -4.38
C ALA A 34 14.74 -8.90 -3.65
N GLU A 35 14.63 -8.88 -2.31
CA GLU A 35 14.57 -10.11 -1.50
C GLU A 35 13.38 -11.00 -1.90
N PHE A 36 12.23 -10.39 -2.16
CA PHE A 36 11.07 -11.14 -2.67
C PHE A 36 11.33 -11.72 -4.06
N ALA A 37 11.87 -10.93 -4.98
CA ALA A 37 12.17 -11.35 -6.35
C ALA A 37 13.17 -12.52 -6.40
N ASP A 38 14.15 -12.55 -5.49
CA ASP A 38 15.11 -13.66 -5.37
C ASP A 38 14.44 -14.95 -4.87
N ARG A 39 13.48 -14.86 -3.95
CA ARG A 39 12.71 -16.00 -3.44
C ARG A 39 11.65 -16.50 -4.44
N GLN A 40 11.17 -15.63 -5.32
CA GLN A 40 10.13 -15.92 -6.31
C GLN A 40 10.58 -15.52 -7.72
N PRO A 41 11.52 -16.27 -8.35
CA PRO A 41 12.01 -15.94 -9.68
C PRO A 41 10.87 -15.95 -10.71
N ASN A 42 10.91 -15.02 -11.67
CA ASN A 42 9.91 -14.85 -12.74
C ASN A 42 8.48 -14.53 -12.24
N TRP A 43 8.34 -14.07 -11.00
CA TRP A 43 7.04 -13.68 -10.48
C TRP A 43 6.50 -12.43 -11.18
N ASP A 44 5.17 -12.38 -11.28
CA ASP A 44 4.40 -11.31 -11.91
C ASP A 44 3.18 -10.99 -11.02
N GLY A 45 3.08 -9.72 -10.62
CA GLY A 45 2.02 -9.23 -9.75
C GLY A 45 2.42 -7.95 -9.00
N VAL A 46 1.73 -7.66 -7.89
CA VAL A 46 1.96 -6.46 -7.09
C VAL A 46 2.37 -6.76 -5.66
N LEU A 47 3.45 -6.14 -5.20
CA LEU A 47 3.81 -6.09 -3.78
C LEU A 47 3.22 -4.81 -3.19
N CYS A 48 2.43 -4.94 -2.14
CA CYS A 48 2.11 -3.84 -1.24
C CYS A 48 3.11 -3.88 -0.09
N LEU A 49 3.79 -2.76 0.15
CA LEU A 49 4.75 -2.58 1.24
C LEU A 49 4.15 -1.54 2.21
N PRO A 50 3.36 -1.96 3.21
CA PRO A 50 2.81 -1.04 4.20
C PRO A 50 3.94 -0.34 4.99
N GLY A 51 3.90 0.99 5.05
CA GLY A 51 4.92 1.80 5.71
C GLY A 51 4.64 3.30 5.59
N ASP A 52 5.61 4.14 5.95
CA ASP A 52 5.56 5.58 5.65
C ASP A 52 6.65 5.96 4.61
N PRO A 53 6.28 6.13 3.32
CA PRO A 53 4.96 5.90 2.74
C PRO A 53 4.69 4.41 2.47
N THR A 54 3.42 4.04 2.26
CA THR A 54 3.05 2.73 1.71
C THR A 54 3.39 2.72 0.22
N HIS A 55 3.94 1.62 -0.29
CA HIS A 55 4.23 1.45 -1.71
C HIS A 55 3.45 0.29 -2.32
N TRP A 56 2.80 0.52 -3.46
CA TRP A 56 2.27 -0.52 -4.34
C TRP A 56 3.21 -0.66 -5.52
N VAL A 57 3.94 -1.78 -5.60
CA VAL A 57 5.00 -2.02 -6.57
C VAL A 57 4.60 -3.13 -7.52
N HIS A 58 4.43 -2.81 -8.79
CA HIS A 58 4.24 -3.79 -9.85
C HIS A 58 5.59 -4.38 -10.24
N LEU A 59 5.74 -5.68 -9.99
CA LEU A 59 6.93 -6.46 -10.27
C LEU A 59 6.60 -7.49 -11.36
N SER A 60 7.41 -7.52 -12.41
CA SER A 60 7.31 -8.52 -13.48
C SER A 60 8.70 -9.01 -13.84
N ALA A 61 8.91 -10.33 -13.81
CA ALA A 61 10.17 -10.97 -14.18
C ALA A 61 11.44 -10.39 -13.52
N GLY A 62 11.33 -9.95 -12.25
CA GLY A 62 12.43 -9.34 -11.51
C GLY A 62 12.66 -7.85 -11.81
N GLU A 63 11.80 -7.22 -12.60
CA GLU A 63 11.81 -5.79 -12.89
C GLU A 63 10.65 -5.07 -12.20
N ILE A 64 10.97 -3.96 -11.52
CA ILE A 64 9.99 -2.98 -11.05
C ILE A 64 9.49 -2.22 -12.27
N VAL A 65 8.25 -2.51 -12.67
CA VAL A 65 7.62 -1.95 -13.87
C VAL A 65 7.01 -0.58 -13.56
N SER A 66 6.32 -0.46 -12.43
CA SER A 66 5.72 0.79 -11.96
C SER A 66 5.47 0.72 -10.46
N PHE A 67 5.29 1.87 -9.82
CA PHE A 67 4.81 1.91 -8.45
C PHE A 67 3.99 3.15 -8.15
N GLN A 68 3.23 3.10 -7.06
CA GLN A 68 2.53 4.26 -6.51
C GLN A 68 2.60 4.24 -5.00
N SER A 69 2.81 5.42 -4.41
CA SER A 69 2.99 5.57 -2.96
C SER A 69 1.86 6.37 -2.33
N PHE A 70 1.52 6.06 -1.09
CA PHE A 70 0.44 6.71 -0.34
C PHE A 70 0.92 7.11 1.07
N LEU A 71 0.39 8.23 1.57
CA LEU A 71 0.72 8.76 2.90
C LEU A 71 -0.25 8.27 3.98
N THR A 72 -1.00 7.21 3.71
CA THR A 72 -2.08 6.72 4.58
C THR A 72 -1.62 6.46 6.01
N VAL A 73 -0.46 5.81 6.19
CA VAL A 73 0.08 5.52 7.52
C VAL A 73 0.43 6.81 8.26
N ARG A 74 1.16 7.73 7.60
CA ARG A 74 1.52 9.04 8.17
C ARG A 74 0.28 9.85 8.54
N LEU A 75 -0.75 9.85 7.69
CA LEU A 75 -2.00 10.56 7.94
C LEU A 75 -2.79 9.93 9.09
N ALA A 76 -2.82 8.59 9.17
CA ALA A 76 -3.46 7.89 10.27
C ALA A 76 -2.80 8.28 11.59
N GLU A 77 -1.48 8.16 11.69
CA GLU A 77 -0.70 8.54 12.88
C GLU A 77 -0.93 10.00 13.28
N ALA A 78 -0.88 10.92 12.31
CA ALA A 78 -1.08 12.35 12.55
C ALA A 78 -2.48 12.69 13.08
N LEU A 79 -3.50 11.90 12.73
CA LEU A 79 -4.89 12.07 13.17
C LEU A 79 -5.21 11.24 14.43
N GLY A 80 -4.20 10.66 15.08
CA GLY A 80 -4.38 9.75 16.20
C GLY A 80 -5.05 8.43 15.81
N GLY A 81 -5.18 8.16 14.52
CA GLY A 81 -5.44 6.84 13.97
C GLY A 81 -4.19 5.95 14.16
N GLY A 82 -4.43 4.67 14.35
CA GLY A 82 -3.37 3.72 14.69
C GLY A 82 -3.91 2.41 15.22
N GLY A 83 -5.20 2.17 14.95
CA GLY A 83 -5.82 0.88 15.16
C GLY A 83 -5.04 -0.20 14.43
N SER A 84 -4.98 -1.39 15.02
CA SER A 84 -4.50 -2.59 14.30
C SER A 84 -5.59 -3.23 13.45
N GLN A 85 -6.82 -2.72 13.57
CA GLN A 85 -8.02 -3.26 12.96
C GLN A 85 -8.75 -2.11 12.28
N PRO A 86 -8.76 -2.03 10.94
CA PRO A 86 -9.54 -1.01 10.26
C PRO A 86 -11.03 -1.27 10.42
N ASP A 87 -11.81 -0.21 10.63
CA ASP A 87 -13.26 -0.30 10.52
C ASP A 87 -13.65 -0.60 9.06
N MET A 88 -14.17 -1.81 8.83
CA MET A 88 -14.46 -2.31 7.48
C MET A 88 -15.68 -1.64 6.85
N ASP A 89 -16.62 -1.16 7.65
CA ASP A 89 -17.80 -0.44 7.14
C ASP A 89 -17.38 0.95 6.66
N ARG A 90 -16.59 1.68 7.47
CA ARG A 90 -16.01 2.97 7.08
C ARG A 90 -15.08 2.86 5.87
N LEU A 91 -14.32 1.76 5.79
CA LEU A 91 -13.48 1.45 4.64
C LEU A 91 -14.33 1.30 3.37
N ALA A 92 -15.38 0.49 3.42
CA ALA A 92 -16.26 0.27 2.27
C ALA A 92 -16.98 1.56 1.84
N ASP A 93 -17.49 2.33 2.80
CA ASP A 93 -18.13 3.64 2.55
C ASP A 93 -17.18 4.63 1.89
N THR A 94 -15.92 4.65 2.33
CA THR A 94 -14.90 5.54 1.74
C THR A 94 -14.46 5.05 0.37
N MET A 95 -14.33 3.73 0.16
CA MET A 95 -14.03 3.20 -1.16
C MET A 95 -15.10 3.55 -2.20
N ALA A 96 -16.37 3.57 -1.79
CA ALA A 96 -17.49 3.93 -2.66
C ALA A 96 -17.55 5.45 -2.95
N ARG A 97 -17.04 6.29 -2.05
CA ARG A 97 -17.12 7.77 -2.13
C ARG A 97 -15.83 8.44 -1.63
N PRO A 98 -14.68 8.22 -2.29
CA PRO A 98 -13.39 8.72 -1.80
C PRO A 98 -13.33 10.25 -1.75
N GLU A 99 -14.15 10.95 -2.53
CA GLU A 99 -14.29 12.42 -2.51
C GLU A 99 -14.84 12.95 -1.17
N ARG A 100 -15.46 12.10 -0.33
CA ARG A 100 -15.97 12.47 1.00
C ARG A 100 -14.94 12.34 2.11
N LEU A 101 -13.69 11.97 1.79
CA LEU A 101 -12.62 11.66 2.74
C LEU A 101 -12.54 12.61 3.94
N ALA A 102 -12.44 13.92 3.71
CA ALA A 102 -12.29 14.90 4.79
C ALA A 102 -13.51 14.94 5.75
N GLY A 103 -14.72 14.71 5.23
CA GLY A 103 -15.93 14.61 6.04
C GLY A 103 -15.94 13.35 6.90
N TYR A 104 -15.58 12.20 6.32
CA TYR A 104 -15.49 10.94 7.05
C TYR A 104 -14.40 10.97 8.13
N LEU A 105 -13.26 11.61 7.87
CA LEU A 105 -12.22 11.81 8.90
C LEU A 105 -12.72 12.66 10.07
N ARG A 106 -13.52 13.69 9.79
CA ARG A 106 -14.11 14.53 10.85
C ARG A 106 -15.13 13.75 11.69
N GLU A 107 -15.94 12.89 11.05
CA GLU A 107 -16.86 12.00 11.76
C GLU A 107 -16.09 10.99 12.64
N ALA A 108 -15.03 10.38 12.10
CA ALA A 108 -14.16 9.47 12.85
C ALA A 108 -13.50 10.16 14.05
N GLU A 109 -13.01 11.39 13.88
CA GLU A 109 -12.43 12.19 14.98
C GLU A 109 -13.45 12.42 16.12
N LEU A 110 -14.72 12.68 15.78
CA LEU A 110 -15.78 12.88 16.77
C LEU A 110 -16.16 11.59 17.52
N SER A 111 -16.02 10.44 16.87
CA SER A 111 -16.30 9.13 17.48
C SER A 111 -15.25 8.71 18.53
N SER A 112 -14.07 9.34 18.52
CA SER A 112 -12.88 8.90 19.27
C SER A 112 -12.46 7.45 18.98
N ASN A 113 -12.91 6.87 17.87
CA ASN A 113 -12.57 5.51 17.44
C ASN A 113 -11.41 5.56 16.44
N ARG A 114 -10.24 5.04 16.86
CA ARG A 114 -9.02 5.03 16.04
C ARG A 114 -9.09 4.08 14.85
N ASP A 115 -9.95 3.08 14.94
CA ASP A 115 -10.17 2.07 13.90
C ASP A 115 -10.96 2.68 12.73
N GLU A 116 -11.87 3.64 13.00
CA GLU A 116 -12.60 4.39 11.97
C GLU A 116 -11.67 5.25 11.13
N THR A 117 -10.74 5.99 11.75
CA THR A 117 -9.75 6.80 11.03
C THR A 117 -8.91 5.96 10.08
N LEU A 118 -8.47 4.77 10.53
CA LEU A 118 -7.70 3.86 9.69
C LEU A 118 -8.56 3.28 8.55
N GLY A 119 -9.80 2.87 8.84
CA GLY A 119 -10.74 2.37 7.84
C GLY A 119 -10.99 3.40 6.74
N VAL A 120 -11.24 4.65 7.10
CA VAL A 120 -11.44 5.76 6.15
C VAL A 120 -10.21 5.95 5.25
N LEU A 121 -9.01 6.04 5.83
CA LEU A 121 -7.79 6.28 5.04
C LEU A 121 -7.43 5.08 4.15
N LEU A 122 -7.52 3.85 4.66
CA LEU A 122 -7.30 2.65 3.84
C LEU A 122 -8.34 2.53 2.73
N GLY A 123 -9.59 2.91 2.97
CA GLY A 123 -10.62 2.91 1.93
C GLY A 123 -10.29 3.88 0.80
N ALA A 124 -9.81 5.08 1.11
CA ALA A 124 -9.38 6.03 0.10
C ALA A 124 -8.16 5.51 -0.69
N GLU A 125 -7.18 4.90 0.00
CA GLU A 125 -6.02 4.30 -0.66
C GLU A 125 -6.41 3.14 -1.57
N LEU A 126 -7.20 2.18 -1.08
CA LEU A 126 -7.62 1.02 -1.88
C LEU A 126 -8.46 1.45 -3.10
N ALA A 127 -9.32 2.44 -2.97
CA ALA A 127 -10.03 2.99 -4.13
C ALA A 127 -9.07 3.56 -5.17
N ALA A 128 -8.06 4.32 -4.74
CA ALA A 128 -7.07 4.93 -5.63
C ALA A 128 -6.08 3.91 -6.22
N ALA A 129 -5.74 2.86 -5.47
CA ALA A 129 -4.80 1.80 -5.86
C ALA A 129 -5.46 0.67 -6.67
N ARG A 130 -6.72 0.81 -7.10
CA ARG A 130 -7.48 -0.25 -7.79
C ARG A 130 -6.76 -0.88 -8.98
N VAL A 131 -6.02 -0.07 -9.73
CA VAL A 131 -5.18 -0.51 -10.86
C VAL A 131 -4.06 -1.48 -10.45
N TYR A 132 -3.66 -1.47 -9.19
CA TYR A 132 -2.58 -2.32 -8.64
C TYR A 132 -3.10 -3.62 -8.02
N TRP A 133 -4.34 -3.69 -7.55
CA TRP A 133 -4.83 -4.91 -6.87
C TRP A 133 -5.99 -5.62 -7.58
N LEU A 134 -6.79 -4.93 -8.39
CA LEU A 134 -7.96 -5.56 -9.01
C LEU A 134 -7.51 -6.51 -10.13
N GLY A 135 -7.81 -7.80 -9.96
CA GLY A 135 -7.41 -8.84 -10.90
C GLY A 135 -5.92 -9.16 -10.90
N GLN A 136 -5.18 -8.62 -9.92
CA GLN A 136 -3.74 -8.84 -9.76
C GLN A 136 -3.46 -9.86 -8.65
N ARG A 137 -2.28 -10.49 -8.73
CA ARG A 137 -1.74 -11.29 -7.63
C ARG A 137 -1.07 -10.33 -6.64
N VAL A 138 -1.67 -10.17 -5.46
CA VAL A 138 -1.17 -9.22 -4.45
C VAL A 138 -0.45 -9.94 -3.32
N VAL A 139 0.73 -9.44 -2.99
CA VAL A 139 1.52 -9.86 -1.84
C VAL A 139 1.67 -8.68 -0.89
N ILE A 140 1.36 -8.88 0.40
CA ILE A 140 1.74 -7.91 1.44
C ILE A 140 3.14 -8.25 1.92
N ALA A 141 4.09 -7.36 1.69
CA ALA A 141 5.46 -7.48 2.15
C ALA A 141 5.63 -6.78 3.50
N GLY A 142 5.81 -7.58 4.55
CA GLY A 142 5.97 -7.11 5.92
C GLY A 142 5.17 -7.96 6.91
N VAL A 143 5.45 -7.76 8.19
CA VAL A 143 4.81 -8.47 9.30
C VAL A 143 4.29 -7.47 10.34
N GLY A 144 3.28 -7.90 11.10
CA GLY A 144 2.74 -7.15 12.22
C GLY A 144 1.42 -6.44 11.92
N PRO A 145 0.92 -5.62 12.87
CA PRO A 145 -0.46 -5.16 12.85
C PRO A 145 -0.86 -4.34 11.62
N LEU A 146 0.08 -3.58 11.07
CA LEU A 146 -0.16 -2.82 9.86
C LEU A 146 -0.32 -3.73 8.63
N ALA A 147 0.53 -4.74 8.50
CA ALA A 147 0.39 -5.73 7.43
C ALA A 147 -0.94 -6.50 7.54
N ASP A 148 -1.37 -6.81 8.77
CA ASP A 148 -2.65 -7.45 9.04
C ASP A 148 -3.85 -6.55 8.68
N ALA A 149 -3.75 -5.24 8.95
CA ALA A 149 -4.77 -4.28 8.54
C ALA A 149 -4.92 -4.19 7.01
N TYR A 150 -3.81 -4.13 6.26
CA TYR A 150 -3.86 -4.14 4.79
C TYR A 150 -4.39 -5.45 4.23
N ALA A 151 -3.98 -6.58 4.83
CA ALA A 151 -4.42 -7.89 4.38
C ALA A 151 -5.92 -8.09 4.63
N SER A 152 -6.43 -7.77 5.82
CA SER A 152 -7.87 -7.83 6.13
C SER A 152 -8.69 -6.90 5.25
N ALA A 153 -8.18 -5.69 4.97
CA ALA A 153 -8.82 -4.74 4.07
C ALA A 153 -8.97 -5.30 2.64
N LEU A 154 -7.91 -5.89 2.07
CA LEU A 154 -7.91 -6.50 0.74
C LEU A 154 -8.75 -7.80 0.68
N GLU A 155 -8.63 -8.65 1.69
CA GLU A 155 -9.43 -9.88 1.82
C GLU A 155 -10.94 -9.53 1.87
N GLY A 156 -11.30 -8.44 2.55
CA GLY A 156 -12.66 -7.90 2.56
C GLY A 156 -13.17 -7.43 1.19
N GLN A 157 -12.29 -7.14 0.23
CA GLN A 157 -12.64 -6.84 -1.16
C GLN A 157 -12.65 -8.09 -2.07
N GLY A 158 -12.48 -9.28 -1.50
CA GLY A 158 -12.42 -10.54 -2.23
C GLY A 158 -11.09 -10.78 -2.94
N VAL A 159 -10.03 -10.03 -2.59
CA VAL A 159 -8.68 -10.23 -3.13
C VAL A 159 -7.96 -11.26 -2.26
N PRO A 160 -7.54 -12.42 -2.80
CA PRO A 160 -6.73 -13.36 -2.05
C PRO A 160 -5.33 -12.76 -1.84
N VAL A 161 -4.94 -12.62 -0.58
CA VAL A 161 -3.66 -12.02 -0.19
C VAL A 161 -2.68 -13.06 0.29
N GLN A 162 -1.47 -13.05 -0.28
CA GLN A 162 -0.34 -13.79 0.26
C GLN A 162 0.54 -12.85 1.12
N ARG A 163 1.03 -13.36 2.25
CA ARG A 163 1.95 -12.65 3.15
C ARG A 163 3.35 -13.28 3.02
N THR A 164 4.42 -12.52 3.27
CA THR A 164 5.83 -12.97 3.12
C THR A 164 6.69 -12.81 4.34
#